data_AF-A0A172Z549-F1
#
_entry.id   AF-A0A172Z549-F1
#
_cell.length_a   1.000
_cell.length_b   1.000
_cell.length_c   1.000
_cell.angle_alpha   90.00
_cell.angle_beta   90.00
_cell.angle_gamma   90.00
#
_symmetry.space_group_name_H-M   'P 1'
#
loop_
_entity.id
_entity.type
_entity.pdbx_description
1 polymer ?
#
loop_
_entity_poly.entity_id
_entity_poly.type
_entity_poly.pdbx_seq_one_letter_code
_entity_poly.pdbx_strand_id
1 'polypeptide(L)' 'MFELDGLSDQAWLERIGNAVPPAATEAIAHVFGTTLMLAEAGETFMLNSMPIWVQPVAVALNVSQQNTQ' A
#
# COMPACT_ATOMS: atom_id res chain seq x y z
N MET A 1 -1.51 17.01 20.49
CA MET A 1 -1.20 15.58 20.59
C MET A 1 -2.21 14.86 19.71
N PHE A 2 -1.78 13.93 18.85
CA PHE A 2 -2.70 13.07 18.10
C PHE A 2 -3.01 11.88 18.99
N GLU A 3 -4.26 11.75 19.43
CA GLU A 3 -4.74 10.60 20.20
C GLU A 3 -5.89 9.93 19.44
N LEU A 4 -5.97 8.61 19.57
CA LEU A 4 -7.13 7.88 19.10
C LEU A 4 -8.24 8.01 20.14
N ASP A 5 -9.48 8.12 19.69
CA ASP A 5 -10.62 8.18 20.61
C ASP A 5 -10.68 6.94 21.54
N GLY A 6 -10.99 7.16 22.82
CA GLY A 6 -11.00 6.17 23.90
C GLY A 6 -9.75 6.16 24.79
N LEU A 7 -9.78 5.44 25.91
CA LEU A 7 -8.71 5.39 26.93
C LEU A 7 -7.95 4.05 26.99
N SER A 8 -8.23 3.13 26.06
CA SER A 8 -7.65 1.77 26.08
C SER A 8 -6.52 1.64 25.08
N ASP A 9 -5.29 1.56 25.59
CA ASP A 9 -4.09 1.33 24.79
C ASP A 9 -4.20 0.04 23.96
N GLN A 10 -4.81 -1.01 24.52
CA GLN A 10 -5.03 -2.26 23.79
C GLN A 10 -5.93 -2.04 22.57
N ALA A 11 -7.02 -1.28 22.73
CA ALA A 11 -7.92 -0.97 21.62
C ALA A 11 -7.21 -0.09 20.57
N TRP A 12 -6.30 0.79 20.98
CA TRP A 12 -5.49 1.57 20.06
C TRP A 12 -4.53 0.69 19.27
N LEU A 13 -3.81 -0.23 19.92
CA LEU A 13 -2.89 -1.16 19.26
C LEU A 13 -3.61 -2.04 18.24
N GLU A 14 -4.81 -2.53 18.57
CA GLU A 14 -5.63 -3.30 17.64
C GLU A 14 -6.02 -2.47 16.40
N ARG A 15 -6.50 -1.23 16.60
CA ARG A 15 -6.87 -0.33 15.50
C ARG A 15 -5.69 0.04 14.62
N ILE A 16 -4.53 0.32 15.22
CA ILE A 16 -3.30 0.62 14.51
C ILE A 16 -2.80 -0.60 13.74
N GLY A 17 -2.79 -1.78 14.36
CA GLY A 17 -2.35 -3.03 13.75
C GLY A 17 -3.23 -3.48 12.58
N ASN A 18 -4.53 -3.16 12.62
CA ASN A 18 -5.49 -3.46 11.56
C ASN A 18 -5.59 -2.39 10.47
N ALA A 19 -4.98 -1.20 10.67
CA ALA A 19 -5.02 -0.13 9.68
C ALA A 19 -4.15 -0.45 8.47
N VAL A 20 -4.61 -0.04 7.27
CA VAL A 20 -3.77 -0.08 6.07
C VAL A 20 -2.71 1.03 6.16
N PRO A 21 -1.42 0.73 5.89
CA PRO A 21 -0.38 1.76 5.88
C PRO A 21 -0.72 2.91 4.93
N PRO A 22 -0.57 4.19 5.34
CA PRO A 22 -0.99 5.34 4.54
C PRO A 22 -0.44 5.37 3.11
N ALA A 23 0.83 5.04 2.91
CA ALA A 23 1.45 4.99 1.58
C ALA A 23 0.83 3.92 0.66
N ALA A 24 0.40 2.78 1.23
CA ALA A 24 -0.31 1.76 0.47
C ALA A 24 -1.71 2.26 0.08
N THR A 25 -2.43 2.89 1.01
CA THR A 25 -3.75 3.49 0.74
C THR A 25 -3.68 4.56 -0.34
N GLU A 26 -2.66 5.43 -0.32
CA GLU A 26 -2.44 6.47 -1.32
C GLU A 26 -2.17 5.86 -2.71
N ALA A 27 -1.28 4.87 -2.81
CA ALA A 27 -1.00 4.18 -4.06
C ALA A 27 -2.26 3.51 -4.66
N ILE A 28 -3.07 2.87 -3.82
CA ILE A 28 -4.37 2.28 -4.21
C ILE A 28 -5.32 3.38 -4.73
N ALA A 29 -5.41 4.50 -4.01
CA ALA A 29 -6.29 5.61 -4.38
C ALA A 29 -5.91 6.24 -5.73
N HIS A 30 -4.62 6.34 -6.05
CA HIS A 30 -4.17 6.80 -7.37
C HIS A 30 -4.64 5.90 -8.52
N VAL A 31 -4.64 4.58 -8.31
CA VAL A 31 -5.15 3.65 -9.32
C VAL A 31 -6.66 3.75 -9.45
N PHE A 32 -7.39 3.90 -8.34
CA PHE A 32 -8.84 4.19 -8.41
C PHE A 32 -9.14 5.46 -9.19
N GLY A 33 -8.45 6.57 -8.87
CA GLY A 33 -8.63 7.84 -9.57
C GLY A 33 -8.38 7.71 -11.07
N THR A 34 -7.27 7.08 -11.46
CA THR A 34 -6.94 6.83 -12.87
C THR A 34 -8.02 5.99 -13.55
N THR A 35 -8.50 4.94 -12.88
CA THR A 35 -9.53 4.04 -13.42
C THR A 35 -10.85 4.76 -13.64
N LEU A 36 -11.26 5.61 -12.69
CA LEU A 36 -12.48 6.42 -12.80
C LEU A 36 -12.39 7.43 -13.94
N MET A 37 -11.24 8.09 -14.11
CA MET A 37 -11.01 9.03 -15.21
C MET A 37 -11.04 8.35 -16.58
N LEU A 38 -10.47 7.14 -16.70
CA LEU A 38 -10.55 6.36 -17.94
C LEU A 38 -12.00 5.97 -18.26
N ALA A 39 -12.74 5.51 -17.26
CA ALA A 39 -14.15 5.16 -17.43
C ALA A 39 -14.99 6.38 -17.86
N GLU A 40 -14.74 7.56 -17.29
CA GLU A 40 -15.38 8.82 -17.70
C GLU A 40 -15.07 9.17 -19.16
N ALA A 41 -13.84 8.92 -19.62
CA ALA A 41 -13.41 9.13 -21.00
C ALA A 41 -13.95 8.07 -21.99
N GLY A 42 -14.66 7.05 -21.51
CA GLY A 42 -15.14 5.93 -22.34
C GLY A 42 -14.07 4.89 -22.66
N GLU A 43 -12.91 4.97 -22.02
CA GLU A 43 -11.80 4.04 -22.20
C GLU A 43 -11.86 2.90 -21.17
N THR A 44 -11.47 1.69 -21.58
CA THR A 44 -11.36 0.54 -20.67
C THR A 44 -9.94 0.36 -20.16
N PHE A 45 -9.79 -0.33 -19.03
CA PHE A 45 -8.49 -0.61 -18.44
C PHE A 45 -7.60 -1.38 -19.43
N MET A 46 -6.48 -0.76 -19.83
CA MET A 46 -5.48 -1.37 -20.70
C MET A 46 -4.45 -2.13 -19.88
N LEU A 47 -4.12 -3.35 -20.32
CA LEU A 47 -3.00 -4.11 -19.78
C LEU A 47 -1.71 -3.28 -19.92
N ASN A 48 -1.06 -3.00 -18.81
CA ASN A 48 0.08 -2.09 -18.75
C ASN A 48 1.22 -2.68 -17.90
N SER A 49 2.38 -2.02 -17.91
CA SER A 49 3.58 -2.42 -17.14
C SER A 49 3.73 -1.67 -15.82
N MET A 50 2.62 -1.26 -15.19
CA MET A 50 2.71 -0.65 -13.85
C MET A 50 3.32 -1.67 -12.85
N PRO A 51 4.20 -1.22 -11.95
CA PRO A 51 4.80 -2.10 -10.97
C PRO A 51 3.74 -2.70 -10.01
N ILE A 52 3.95 -3.95 -9.61
CA ILE A 52 3.11 -4.58 -8.58
C ILE A 52 3.28 -3.85 -7.25
N TRP A 53 2.17 -3.60 -6.54
CA TRP A 53 2.17 -2.75 -5.34
C TRP A 53 2.97 -3.31 -4.17
N VAL A 54 3.09 -4.63 -4.07
CA VAL A 54 3.93 -5.30 -3.06
C VAL A 54 5.11 -5.94 -3.78
N GLN A 55 6.27 -5.32 -3.66
CA GLN A 55 7.54 -5.91 -4.11
C GLN A 55 8.20 -6.63 -2.93
N PRO A 56 8.64 -7.89 -3.08
CA PRO A 56 9.29 -8.65 -2.02
C PRO A 56 10.75 -8.19 -1.83
N VAL A 57 10.96 -6.91 -1.53
CA VAL A 57 12.28 -6.30 -1.36
C VAL A 57 13.06 -6.99 -0.22
N ALA A 58 12.35 -7.43 0.83
CA ALA A 58 12.95 -8.21 1.92
C ALA A 58 13.60 -9.52 1.43
N VAL A 59 13.02 -10.17 0.41
CA VAL A 59 13.62 -11.38 -0.21
C VAL A 59 14.88 -11.00 -1.00
N ALA A 60 14.83 -9.90 -1.75
CA ALA A 60 15.98 -9.41 -2.54
C ALA A 60 17.19 -9.01 -1.67
N LEU A 61 16.94 -8.45 -0.49
CA LEU A 61 17.99 -8.09 0.46
C LEU A 61 18.67 -9.33 1.06
N ASN A 62 17.91 -10.38 1.39
CA ASN A 62 18.47 -11.64 1.89
C ASN A 62 19.37 -12.36 0.86
N VAL A 63 19.02 -12.31 -0.43
CA VAL A 63 19.85 -12.89 -1.51
C VAL A 63 21.15 -12.11 -1.70
N SER A 64 21.11 -10.79 -1.56
CA SER A 64 22.28 -9.92 -1.74
C SER A 64 23.34 -10.14 -0.64
N GLN A 65 22.91 -10.41 0.59
CA GLN A 65 23.80 -10.73 1.71
C GLN A 65 24.52 -12.07 1.55
N GLN A 66 23.92 -13.05 0.86
CA GLN A 66 24.56 -14.35 0.60
C GLN A 66 25.68 -14.26 -0.44
N ASN A 67 25.60 -13.34 -1.40
CA ASN A 67 26.61 -13.19 -2.46
C ASN A 67 27.85 -12.38 -2.04
N THR A 68 27.91 -11.91 -0.79
CA THR A 68 29.06 -11.15 -0.26
C THR A 68 29.88 -11.98 0.75
N GLN A 69 29.68 -13.31 0.80
CA GLN A 69 30.52 -14.26 1.52
C GLN A 69 31.35 -15.12 0.57
#